data_AF-A0A8S8XK57-F1
#
_entry.id   AF-A0A8S8XK57-F1
#
_cell.length_a   1.000
_cell.length_b   1.000
_cell.length_c   1.000
_cell.angle_alpha   90.00
_cell.angle_beta   90.00
_cell.angle_gamma   90.00
#
_symmetry.space_group_name_H-M   'P 1'
#
loop_
_entity.id
_entity.type
_entity.pdbx_description
1 polymer ?
#
loop_
_entity_poly.entity_id
_entity_poly.type
_entity_poly.pdbx_seq_one_letter_code
_entity_poly.pdbx_strand_id
1 'polypeptide(L)'
;MNDDDDPAATLDALIDLVDATRRAYAAGALVDLTGLDVEVEQICRALTDAPREHRPVYVAKLEALVASFDGLAADMRAAQR
;
A
#
# COMPACT_ATOMS: atom_id res chain seq x y z
N MET A 1 -19.17 -13.27 -7.82
CA MET A 1 -18.35 -12.42 -6.95
C MET A 1 -17.41 -13.40 -6.29
N ASN A 2 -16.17 -13.47 -6.75
CA ASN A 2 -15.21 -14.44 -6.23
C ASN A 2 -14.84 -14.00 -4.82
N ASP A 3 -14.83 -14.93 -3.88
CA ASP A 3 -14.39 -14.72 -2.49
C ASP A 3 -12.88 -14.38 -2.38
N ASP A 4 -12.17 -14.21 -3.52
CA ASP A 4 -10.75 -13.86 -3.63
C ASP A 4 -10.48 -12.34 -3.65
N ASP A 5 -11.52 -11.48 -3.67
CA ASP A 5 -11.39 -10.01 -3.70
C ASP A 5 -11.62 -9.36 -2.32
N ASP A 6 -11.04 -9.90 -1.23
CA ASP A 6 -11.11 -9.25 0.09
C ASP A 6 -10.24 -7.97 0.11
N PRO A 7 -10.84 -6.76 0.21
CA PRO A 7 -10.06 -5.53 0.24
C PRO A 7 -9.12 -5.45 1.45
N ALA A 8 -9.43 -6.16 2.55
CA ALA A 8 -8.54 -6.23 3.70
C ALA A 8 -7.23 -6.93 3.35
N ALA A 9 -7.31 -8.07 2.66
CA ALA A 9 -6.15 -8.86 2.25
C ALA A 9 -5.33 -8.12 1.19
N THR A 10 -5.98 -7.46 0.24
CA THR A 10 -5.29 -6.66 -0.78
C THR A 10 -4.57 -5.45 -0.17
N LEU A 11 -5.16 -4.79 0.84
CA LEU A 11 -4.47 -3.74 1.60
C LEU A 11 -3.23 -4.28 2.32
N ASP A 12 -3.31 -5.46 2.95
CA ASP A 12 -2.15 -6.09 3.61
C ASP A 12 -1.05 -6.39 2.61
N ALA A 13 -1.40 -6.94 1.44
CA ALA A 13 -0.44 -7.22 0.38
C ALA A 13 0.26 -5.95 -0.14
N LEU A 14 -0.48 -4.85 -0.27
CA LEU A 14 0.08 -3.55 -0.65
C LEU A 14 1.03 -3.00 0.42
N ILE A 15 0.67 -3.11 1.71
CA ILE A 15 1.55 -2.70 2.82
C ILE A 15 2.85 -3.51 2.76
N ASP A 16 2.76 -4.84 2.64
CA ASP A 16 3.91 -5.73 2.56
C ASP A 16 4.81 -5.41 1.35
N LEU A 17 4.22 -5.08 0.21
CA LEU A 17 4.94 -4.67 -1.00
C LEU A 17 5.71 -3.36 -0.79
N VAL A 18 5.08 -2.35 -0.19
CA VAL A 18 5.72 -1.06 0.08
C VAL A 18 6.84 -1.22 1.09
N ASP A 19 6.64 -2.01 2.14
CA ASP A 19 7.67 -2.31 3.14
C ASP A 19 8.84 -3.13 2.56
N ALA A 20 8.55 -4.11 1.70
CA ALA A 20 9.57 -4.86 0.98
C ALA A 20 10.37 -3.95 0.05
N THR A 21 9.70 -3.05 -0.66
CA THR A 21 10.31 -2.02 -1.50
C THR A 21 11.22 -1.12 -0.69
N ARG A 22 10.77 -0.65 0.47
CA ARG A 22 11.59 0.18 1.37
C ARG A 22 12.86 -0.53 1.80
N ARG A 23 12.76 -1.81 2.20
CA ARG A 23 13.92 -2.63 2.55
C ARG A 23 14.87 -2.84 1.37
N ALA A 24 14.34 -3.11 0.18
CA ALA A 24 15.13 -3.29 -1.03
C ALA A 24 15.86 -1.99 -1.42
N TYR A 25 15.17 -0.85 -1.36
CA TYR A 25 15.74 0.46 -1.60
C TYR A 25 16.87 0.79 -0.61
N ALA A 26 16.66 0.54 0.68
CA ALA A 26 17.69 0.73 1.71
C ALA A 26 18.92 -0.18 1.50
N ALA A 27 18.76 -1.32 0.84
CA ALA A 27 19.85 -2.20 0.42
C ALA A 27 20.55 -1.75 -0.88
N GLY A 28 20.15 -0.61 -1.46
CA GLY A 28 20.71 -0.07 -2.70
C GLY A 28 20.14 -0.70 -3.97
N ALA A 29 19.03 -1.45 -3.88
CA ALA A 29 18.38 -2.00 -5.05
C ALA A 29 17.62 -0.91 -5.82
N LEU A 30 17.64 -1.00 -7.15
CA LEU A 30 16.73 -0.24 -8.00
C LEU A 30 15.33 -0.86 -7.85
N VAL A 31 14.35 -0.05 -7.45
CA VAL A 31 12.96 -0.51 -7.33
C VAL A 31 12.10 0.18 -8.37
N ASP A 32 11.30 -0.61 -9.08
CA ASP A 32 10.29 -0.12 -10.01
C ASP A 32 8.95 -0.05 -9.28
N LEU A 33 8.36 1.15 -9.25
CA LEU A 33 7.06 1.44 -8.63
C LEU A 33 5.97 1.68 -9.68
N THR A 34 6.26 1.43 -10.96
CA THR A 34 5.32 1.65 -12.06
C THR A 34 4.06 0.81 -11.86
N GLY A 35 2.89 1.44 -11.92
CA GLY A 35 1.59 0.78 -11.79
C GLY A 35 1.06 0.66 -10.36
N LEU A 36 1.86 1.00 -9.34
CA LEU A 36 1.40 1.00 -7.95
C LEU A 36 0.27 2.01 -7.70
N ASP A 37 0.28 3.13 -8.43
CA ASP A 37 -0.79 4.12 -8.43
C ASP A 37 -2.13 3.53 -8.90
N VAL A 38 -2.09 2.69 -9.94
CA VAL A 38 -3.26 1.99 -10.47
C VAL A 38 -3.80 0.99 -9.46
N GLU A 39 -2.94 0.23 -8.77
CA GLU A 39 -3.37 -0.71 -7.72
C GLU A 39 -4.01 0.02 -6.53
N VAL A 40 -3.41 1.13 -6.08
CA VAL A 40 -3.97 1.98 -5.02
C VAL A 40 -5.31 2.58 -5.44
N GLU A 41 -5.48 2.99 -6.70
CA GLU A 41 -6.76 3.50 -7.21
C GLU A 41 -7.84 2.41 -7.20
N GLN A 42 -7.52 1.20 -7.64
CA GLN A 42 -8.45 0.07 -7.67
C GLN A 42 -8.93 -0.30 -6.28
N ILE A 43 -8.03 -0.38 -5.28
CA ILE A 43 -8.45 -0.66 -3.90
C ILE A 43 -9.32 0.47 -3.32
N CYS A 44 -8.98 1.74 -3.57
CA CYS A 44 -9.80 2.87 -3.11
C CYS A 44 -11.23 2.79 -3.65
N ARG A 45 -11.40 2.36 -4.90
CA ARG A 45 -12.72 2.12 -5.50
C ARG A 45 -13.44 0.97 -4.81
N ALA A 46 -12.77 -0.18 -4.64
CA ALA A 46 -13.35 -1.35 -3.97
C ALA A 46 -13.82 -1.04 -2.54
N LEU A 47 -13.06 -0.23 -1.80
CA LEU A 47 -13.40 0.19 -0.43
C LEU A 47 -14.62 1.11 -0.37
N THR A 48 -14.90 1.88 -1.44
CA THR A 48 -16.07 2.75 -1.51
C THR A 48 -17.37 1.93 -1.55
N ASP A 49 -17.33 0.76 -2.19
CA ASP A 49 -18.46 -0.15 -2.34
C ASP A 49 -18.57 -1.17 -1.19
N ALA A 50 -17.59 -1.20 -0.29
CA ALA A 50 -17.52 -2.21 0.78
C ALA A 50 -18.54 -1.94 1.92
N PRO A 51 -19.01 -3.01 2.61
CA PRO A 51 -19.93 -2.89 3.74
C PRO A 51 -19.41 -1.95 4.84
N ARG A 52 -20.31 -1.10 5.38
CA ARG A 52 -19.94 -0.07 6.37
C ARG A 52 -19.36 -0.65 7.66
N GLU A 53 -19.76 -1.85 8.02
CA GLU A 53 -19.29 -2.59 9.19
C GLU A 53 -17.78 -2.87 9.15
N HIS A 54 -17.19 -2.99 7.97
CA HIS A 54 -15.75 -3.25 7.82
C HIS A 54 -14.91 -1.96 7.75
N ARG A 55 -15.55 -0.77 7.69
CA ARG A 55 -14.85 0.51 7.56
C ARG A 55 -13.75 0.74 8.61
N PRO A 56 -13.93 0.41 9.91
CA PRO A 56 -12.86 0.62 10.89
C PRO A 56 -11.59 -0.16 10.55
N VAL A 57 -11.73 -1.38 10.04
CA VAL A 57 -10.61 -2.24 9.62
C VAL A 57 -9.91 -1.65 8.41
N TYR A 58 -10.67 -1.23 7.39
CA TYR A 58 -10.09 -0.63 6.19
C TYR A 58 -9.41 0.71 6.45
N VAL A 59 -9.98 1.55 7.32
CA VAL A 59 -9.36 2.82 7.73
C VAL A 59 -8.02 2.59 8.39
N ALA A 60 -7.94 1.67 9.36
CA ALA A 60 -6.69 1.34 10.04
C ALA A 60 -5.62 0.82 9.06
N LYS A 61 -6.01 0.01 8.07
CA LYS A 61 -5.11 -0.50 7.04
C LYS A 61 -4.66 0.58 6.05
N LEU A 62 -5.56 1.47 5.64
CA LEU A 62 -5.20 2.63 4.81
C LEU A 62 -4.21 3.56 5.52
N GLU A 63 -4.42 3.82 6.82
CA GLU A 63 -3.47 4.60 7.63
C GLU A 63 -2.08 3.93 7.69
N ALA A 64 -2.03 2.61 7.85
CA ALA A 64 -0.78 1.85 7.81
C ALA A 64 -0.10 1.90 6.43
N LEU A 65 -0.87 1.81 5.35
CA LEU A 65 -0.35 1.93 3.99
C LEU A 65 0.23 3.33 3.72
N VAL A 66 -0.47 4.38 4.15
CA VAL A 66 0.02 5.77 4.07
C VAL A 66 1.33 5.94 4.85
N ALA A 67 1.40 5.44 6.08
CA ALA A 67 2.61 5.51 6.89
C ALA A 67 3.80 4.78 6.21
N SER A 68 3.54 3.67 5.54
CA SER A 68 4.55 2.92 4.79
C SER A 68 5.08 3.71 3.59
N PHE A 69 4.17 4.35 2.84
CA PHE A 69 4.54 5.26 1.73
C PHE A 69 5.33 6.47 2.21
N ASP A 70 4.93 7.10 3.31
CA ASP A 70 5.64 8.24 3.88
C ASP A 70 7.07 7.86 4.28
N GLY A 71 7.25 6.67 4.87
CA GLY A 71 8.57 6.11 5.18
C GLY A 71 9.42 5.93 3.92
N LEU A 72 8.88 5.28 2.89
CA LEU A 72 9.59 5.10 1.62
C LEU A 72 9.98 6.44 0.99
N ALA A 73 9.06 7.41 0.96
CA ALA A 73 9.32 8.75 0.42
C ALA A 73 10.40 9.50 1.22
N ALA A 74 10.43 9.34 2.55
CA ALA A 74 11.47 9.92 3.39
C ALA A 74 12.85 9.30 3.09
N ASP A 75 12.93 7.97 2.98
CA ASP A 75 14.17 7.25 2.65
C ASP A 75 14.71 7.68 1.27
N MET A 76 13.83 7.77 0.27
CA MET A 76 14.20 8.24 -1.08
C MET A 76 14.72 9.68 -1.09
N ARG A 77 14.12 10.59 -0.32
CA ARG A 77 14.59 11.98 -0.21
C ARG A 77 15.93 12.08 0.51
N ALA A 78 16.16 11.24 1.50
CA ALA A 78 17.43 11.22 2.25
C ALA A 78 18.59 10.74 1.37
N ALA A 79 18.35 9.76 0.50
CA ALA A 79 19.36 9.20 -0.40
C ALA A 79 19.76 10.11 -1.59
N GLN A 80 19.02 11.20 -1.83
CA GLN A 80 19.30 12.17 -2.90
C GLN A 80 20.18 13.36 -2.46
N ARG A 81 20.61 13.40 -1.19
CA ARG A 81 21.48 14.44 -0.61
C ARG A 81 22.92 13.96 -0.49
#